data_AF-A0A1G2ML66-F1
#
_entry.id   AF-A0A1G2ML66-F1
#
_cell.length_a   1.000
_cell.length_b   1.000
_cell.length_c   1.000
_cell.angle_alpha   90.00
_cell.angle_beta   90.00
_cell.angle_gamma   90.00
#
_symmetry.space_group_name_H-M   'P 1'
#
loop_
_entity.id
_entity.type
_entity.pdbx_description
1 polymer ?
#
loop_
_entity_poly.entity_id
_entity_poly.type
_entity_poly.pdbx_seq_one_letter_code
_entity_poly.pdbx_strand_id
1 'polypeptide(L)'
;MWFVLTPYDPFAIILDVMSMLQIRTDEVYTTKEAEGFLKISNSTMKRLLKRGFLKANKVGRQYRILGKEILKLVSPELEKQATDSYLKIKEKAVNKMNKW
;
A
#
# COMPACT_ATOMS: atom_id res chain seq x y z
N MET A 1 -29.36 22.37 12.55
CA MET A 1 -28.01 22.85 12.87
C MET A 1 -27.08 22.22 11.84
N TRP A 2 -26.39 23.06 11.08
CA TRP A 2 -25.92 22.79 9.72
C TRP A 2 -24.67 21.90 9.70
N PHE A 3 -24.73 20.75 9.03
CA PHE A 3 -23.55 20.00 8.60
C PHE A 3 -23.03 20.68 7.33
N VAL A 4 -21.96 21.46 7.47
CA VAL A 4 -21.35 22.20 6.36
C VAL A 4 -20.69 21.19 5.42
N LEU A 5 -21.24 21.03 4.21
CA LEU A 5 -20.54 20.41 3.08
C LEU A 5 -19.39 21.34 2.68
N THR A 6 -18.22 21.16 3.31
CA THR A 6 -16.99 21.79 2.82
C THR A 6 -16.49 20.99 1.60
N PRO A 7 -15.97 21.64 0.55
CA PRO A 7 -15.43 20.97 -0.64
C PRO A 7 -14.11 20.22 -0.39
N TYR A 8 -13.70 20.04 0.87
CA TYR A 8 -12.46 19.40 1.29
C TYR A 8 -12.69 18.59 2.57
N ASP A 9 -13.63 17.65 2.55
CA ASP A 9 -13.70 16.64 3.60
C ASP A 9 -12.47 15.71 3.45
N PRO A 10 -11.51 15.70 4.39
CA PRO A 10 -10.32 14.87 4.29
C PRO A 10 -10.68 13.38 4.24
N PHE A 11 -11.78 12.98 4.88
CA PHE A 11 -12.26 11.59 4.86
C PHE A 11 -12.91 11.25 3.53
N ALA A 12 -13.63 12.18 2.89
CA ALA A 12 -14.17 11.96 1.55
C ALA A 12 -13.08 11.89 0.48
N ILE A 13 -12.01 12.69 0.60
CA ILE A 13 -10.82 12.60 -0.28
C ILE A 13 -10.10 11.27 -0.09
N ILE A 14 -9.97 10.80 1.15
CA ILE A 14 -9.36 9.50 1.47
C ILE A 14 -10.25 8.36 0.94
N LEU A 15 -11.57 8.46 1.09
CA LEU A 15 -12.53 7.46 0.64
C LEU A 15 -12.68 7.42 -0.89
N ASP A 16 -12.62 8.57 -1.57
CA ASP A 16 -12.59 8.70 -3.03
C ASP A 16 -11.29 8.11 -3.60
N VAL A 17 -10.13 8.41 -2.98
CA VAL A 17 -8.85 7.78 -3.30
C VAL A 17 -8.84 6.26 -3.04
N MET A 18 -9.51 5.80 -1.98
CA MET A 18 -9.70 4.37 -1.69
C MET A 18 -10.67 3.68 -2.65
N SER A 19 -11.66 4.39 -3.20
CA SER A 19 -12.66 3.85 -4.13
C SER A 19 -12.18 3.79 -5.59
N MET A 20 -11.26 4.66 -6.01
CA MET A 20 -10.83 4.75 -7.40
C MET A 20 -9.67 3.82 -7.78
N LEU A 21 -8.90 3.32 -6.81
CA LEU A 21 -7.65 2.58 -7.04
C LEU A 21 -7.56 1.36 -6.10
N GLN A 22 -8.23 0.26 -6.45
CA GLN A 22 -7.93 -1.05 -5.84
C GLN A 22 -6.52 -1.48 -6.26
N ILE A 23 -5.50 -1.08 -5.50
CA ILE A 23 -4.14 -1.59 -5.67
C ILE A 23 -4.15 -3.06 -5.21
N ARG A 24 -3.92 -3.98 -6.14
CA ARG A 24 -3.83 -5.41 -5.84
C ARG A 24 -2.46 -5.72 -5.26
N THR A 25 -2.42 -6.40 -4.12
CA THR A 25 -1.16 -6.70 -3.40
C THR A 25 -0.15 -7.48 -4.22
N ASP A 26 -0.64 -8.42 -5.04
CA ASP A 26 0.17 -9.42 -5.73
C ASP A 26 0.51 -9.04 -7.18
N GLU A 27 0.03 -7.87 -7.60
CA GLU A 27 0.24 -7.36 -8.94
C GLU A 27 1.52 -6.53 -9.03
N VAL A 28 2.10 -6.49 -10.23
CA VAL A 28 3.33 -5.75 -10.51
C VAL A 28 2.98 -4.49 -11.27
N TYR A 29 3.38 -3.36 -10.70
CA TYR A 29 3.16 -2.03 -11.25
C TYR A 29 4.46 -1.42 -11.78
N THR A 30 4.30 -0.56 -12.78
CA THR A 30 5.34 0.31 -13.31
C THR A 30 5.57 1.52 -12.42
N THR A 31 6.71 2.18 -12.62
CA THR A 31 7.03 3.43 -11.90
C THR A 31 5.99 4.52 -12.13
N LYS A 32 5.42 4.62 -13.34
CA LYS A 32 4.41 5.64 -13.68
C LYS A 32 3.08 5.38 -12.96
N GLU A 33 2.65 4.13 -12.89
CA GLU A 33 1.42 3.76 -12.17
C GLU A 33 1.61 4.04 -10.67
N ALA A 34 2.75 3.64 -10.10
CA ALA A 34 3.09 3.91 -8.72
C ALA A 34 3.21 5.42 -8.39
N GLU A 35 3.67 6.25 -9.32
CA GLU A 35 3.62 7.72 -9.20
C GLU A 35 2.18 8.23 -9.11
N GLY A 36 1.27 7.67 -9.93
CA GLY A 36 -0.16 7.98 -9.90
C GLY A 36 -0.82 7.57 -8.59
N PHE A 37 -0.53 6.37 -8.10
CA PHE A 37 -1.06 5.88 -6.81
C PHE A 37 -0.58 6.70 -5.62
N LEU A 38 0.71 7.05 -5.58
CA LEU A 38 1.31 7.81 -4.47
C LEU A 38 1.15 9.34 -4.62
N LYS A 39 0.68 9.82 -5.79
CA LYS A 39 0.61 11.24 -6.15
C LYS A 39 1.94 11.99 -5.94
N ILE A 40 3.06 11.36 -6.30
CA ILE A 40 4.41 11.93 -6.15
C ILE A 40 5.09 12.21 -7.49
N SER A 41 6.02 13.17 -7.50
CA SER A 41 6.82 13.45 -8.70
C SER A 41 7.81 12.32 -9.02
N ASN A 42 8.16 12.18 -10.30
CA ASN A 42 9.17 11.23 -10.77
C ASN A 42 10.53 11.37 -10.06
N SER A 43 10.89 12.61 -9.68
CA SER A 43 12.13 12.87 -8.93
C SER A 43 12.09 12.26 -7.53
N THR A 44 10.94 12.34 -6.85
CA THR A 44 10.72 11.74 -5.53
C THR A 44 10.65 10.22 -5.64
N MET A 45 9.97 9.70 -6.66
CA MET A 45 9.89 8.27 -6.92
C MET A 45 11.28 7.64 -7.13
N LYS A 46 12.13 8.26 -7.96
CA LYS A 46 13.53 7.83 -8.16
C LYS A 46 14.35 7.88 -6.86
N ARG A 47 14.15 8.90 -6.02
CA ARG A 47 14.81 8.98 -4.70
C ARG A 47 14.37 7.85 -3.78
N LEU A 48 13.08 7.52 -3.73
CA LEU A 48 12.56 6.42 -2.92
C LEU A 48 13.14 5.08 -3.34
N LEU A 49 13.22 4.83 -4.65
CA LEU A 49 13.86 3.64 -5.22
C LEU A 49 15.35 3.59 -4.88
N LYS A 50 16.08 4.70 -5.04
CA LYS A 50 17.53 4.76 -4.75
C LYS A 50 17.84 4.57 -3.26
N ARG A 51 16.97 5.06 -2.38
CA ARG A 51 17.13 4.94 -0.92
C ARG A 51 16.58 3.62 -0.35
N GLY A 52 15.91 2.81 -1.16
CA GLY A 52 15.36 1.52 -0.74
C GLY A 52 14.09 1.60 0.10
N PHE A 53 13.42 2.75 0.15
CA PHE A 53 12.12 2.90 0.83
C PHE A 53 11.00 2.15 0.11
N LEU A 54 11.13 1.98 -1.21
CA LEU A 54 10.24 1.20 -2.05
C LEU A 54 11.04 0.06 -2.66
N LYS A 55 10.72 -1.20 -2.33
CA LYS A 55 11.39 -2.34 -2.98
C LYS A 55 10.85 -2.49 -4.40
N ALA A 56 11.77 -2.57 -5.35
CA ALA A 56 11.45 -2.77 -6.75
C ALA A 56 12.52 -3.63 -7.41
N ASN A 57 12.10 -4.41 -8.40
CA ASN A 57 13.00 -5.16 -9.25
C ASN A 57 13.20 -4.42 -10.57
N LYS A 58 14.43 -4.43 -11.07
CA LYS A 58 14.73 -3.87 -12.39
C LYS A 58 14.55 -4.97 -13.43
N VAL A 59 13.62 -4.77 -14.36
CA VAL A 59 13.38 -5.67 -15.48
C VAL A 59 13.65 -4.90 -16.76
N GLY A 60 14.77 -5.23 -17.41
CA GLY A 60 15.30 -4.46 -18.55
C GLY A 60 15.64 -3.01 -18.16
N ARG A 61 14.93 -2.05 -18.77
CA ARG A 61 15.14 -0.60 -18.55
C ARG A 61 14.20 0.01 -17.51
N GLN A 62 13.21 -0.73 -17.03
CA GLN A 62 12.16 -0.21 -16.16
C GLN A 62 12.19 -0.88 -14.79
N TYR A 63 11.71 -0.16 -13.77
CA TYR A 63 11.46 -0.73 -12.47
C TYR A 63 10.05 -1.34 -12.43
N ARG A 64 9.93 -2.41 -11.65
CA ARG A 64 8.73 -3.19 -11.40
C ARG A 64 8.54 -3.29 -9.90
N ILE A 65 7.43 -2.76 -9.41
CA ILE A 65 7.12 -2.61 -7.98
C ILE A 65 5.93 -3.49 -7.68
N LEU A 66 5.99 -4.27 -6.60
CA LEU A 66 4.84 -5.07 -6.19
C LEU A 66 3.81 -4.19 -5.49
N GLY A 67 2.52 -4.43 -5.70
CA GLY A 67 1.44 -3.65 -5.08
C GLY A 67 1.54 -3.56 -3.56
N LYS A 68 1.96 -4.63 -2.89
CA LYS A 68 2.18 -4.62 -1.43
C LYS A 68 3.18 -3.55 -0.97
N GLU A 69 4.21 -3.25 -1.76
CA GLU A 69 5.23 -2.25 -1.42
C GLU A 69 4.67 -0.83 -1.57
N ILE A 70 3.73 -0.63 -2.50
CA ILE A 70 3.01 0.64 -2.66
C ILE A 70 2.07 0.84 -1.47
N LEU A 71 1.31 -0.20 -1.11
CA LEU A 71 0.39 -0.17 0.03
C LEU A 71 1.11 0.10 1.36
N LYS A 72 2.31 -0.46 1.54
CA LYS A 72 3.18 -0.19 2.70
C LYS A 72 3.49 1.31 2.89
N LEU A 73 3.67 2.05 1.80
CA LEU A 73 3.96 3.48 1.86
C LEU A 73 2.70 4.34 2.07
N VAL A 74 1.54 3.89 1.58
CA VAL A 74 0.27 4.61 1.71
C VAL A 74 -0.29 4.49 3.12
N SER A 75 -0.15 3.34 3.79
CA SER A 75 -0.63 3.16 5.16
C SER A 75 0.22 2.17 5.97
N PRO A 76 1.09 2.68 6.86
CA PRO A 76 1.80 1.85 7.84
C PRO A 76 0.84 1.13 8.81
N GLU A 77 -0.34 1.70 9.03
CA GLU A 77 -1.39 1.17 9.90
C GLU A 77 -2.04 -0.10 9.32
N LEU A 78 -2.31 -0.11 8.00
CA LEU A 78 -2.86 -1.27 7.30
C LEU A 78 -1.88 -2.45 7.29
N GLU A 79 -0.58 -2.18 7.20
CA GLU A 79 0.46 -3.23 7.25
C GLU A 79 0.54 -3.86 8.65
N LYS A 80 0.43 -3.07 9.72
CA LYS A 80 0.32 -3.58 11.09
C LYS A 80 -0.92 -4.47 11.27
N GLN A 81 -2.08 -3.99 10.83
CA GLN A 81 -3.34 -4.76 10.94
C GLN A 81 -3.32 -6.07 10.13
N ALA A 82 -2.74 -6.07 8.93
CA ALA A 82 -2.60 -7.27 8.10
C ALA A 82 -1.61 -8.28 8.72
N THR A 83 -0.49 -7.78 9.25
CA THR A 83 0.53 -8.60 9.93
C THR A 83 -0.04 -9.24 11.20
N ASP A 84 -0.75 -8.45 12.01
CA ASP A 84 -1.41 -8.92 13.24
C ASP A 84 -2.46 -9.99 12.93
N SER A 85 -3.21 -9.80 11.84
CA SER A 85 -4.21 -10.77 11.39
C SER A 85 -3.58 -12.09 10.95
N TYR A 86 -2.49 -12.04 10.18
CA TYR A 86 -1.73 -13.24 9.76
C TYR A 86 -1.11 -13.97 10.96
N LEU A 87 -0.51 -13.23 11.91
CA LEU A 87 0.07 -13.79 13.12
C LEU A 87 -0.98 -14.52 13.97
N LYS A 88 -2.17 -13.94 14.14
CA LYS A 88 -3.30 -14.58 14.86
C LYS A 88 -3.76 -15.88 14.18
N ILE A 89 -3.79 -15.92 12.86
CA ILE A 89 -4.16 -17.14 12.10
C ILE A 89 -3.08 -18.21 12.27
N LYS A 90 -1.80 -17.85 12.17
CA LYS A 90 -0.67 -18.76 12.40
C LYS A 90 -0.67 -19.33 13.81
N GLU A 91 -0.90 -18.49 14.82
CA GLU A 91 -0.94 -18.90 16.22
C GLU A 91 -2.07 -19.89 16.50
N LYS A 92 -3.26 -19.68 15.91
CA LYS A 92 -4.37 -20.64 15.97
C LYS A 92 -4.03 -21.98 15.32
N ALA A 93 -3.32 -21.97 14.19
CA ALA A 93 -2.88 -23.19 13.52
C ALA A 93 -1.86 -23.95 14.38
N VAL A 94 -0.87 -23.25 14.95
CA VAL A 94 0.14 -23.84 15.85
C VAL A 94 -0.50 -24.41 17.12
N ASN A 95 -1.40 -23.67 17.76
CA ASN A 95 -2.11 -24.15 18.95
C ASN A 95 -2.98 -25.38 18.69
N LYS A 96 -3.51 -25.53 17.46
CA LYS A 96 -4.28 -26.71 17.08
C LYS A 96 -3.38 -27.92 16.84
N MET A 97 -2.18 -27.72 16.29
CA MET A 97 -1.19 -28.80 16.09
C MET A 97 -0.58 -29.29 17.42
N ASN A 98 -0.32 -28.39 18.38
CA ASN A 98 0.22 -28.76 19.70
C ASN A 98 -0.79 -29.44 20.64
N LYS A 99 -2.07 -29.52 20.25
CA LYS A 99 -3.15 -30.13 21.03
C LYS A 99 -3.48 -31.55 20.58
N TRP A 100 -2.80 -32.05 19.56
CA TRP A 100 -2.75 -33.44 19.12
C TRP A 100 -1.44 -34.06 19.62
#